data_AF-A0A848U6D9-F1
#
_entry.id   AF-A0A848U6D9-F1
#
_cell.length_a   1.000
_cell.length_b   1.000
_cell.length_c   1.000
_cell.angle_alpha   90.00
_cell.angle_beta   90.00
_cell.angle_gamma   90.00
#
_symmetry.space_group_name_H-M   'P 1'
#
loop_
_entity.id
_entity.type
_entity.pdbx_description
1 polymer ?
#
loop_
_entity_poly.entity_id
_entity_poly.type
_entity_poly.pdbx_seq_one_letter_code
_entity_poly.pdbx_strand_id
1 'polypeptide(L)'
;MKNKKAIIVLTLLIIASLFFIGAEWAGKTAHRLFHSYFADIAIPFGYYLLLVLLEEKYKPFKKWFIKAGAVFTLCALSETLQYFDYYALASVFDPMDYVLYAIGVLLAVFADRILFKRMFDFWD
;
A
#
# COMPACT_ATOMS: atom_id res chain seq x y z
N MET A 1 -18.35 9.23 -4.09
CA MET A 1 -17.26 8.98 -5.08
C MET A 1 -16.28 10.13 -5.36
N LYS A 2 -16.68 11.26 -5.96
CA LYS A 2 -15.71 12.23 -6.55
C LYS A 2 -14.66 12.72 -5.55
N ASN A 3 -15.07 13.07 -4.33
CA ASN A 3 -14.17 13.57 -3.28
C ASN A 3 -13.24 12.46 -2.75
N LYS A 4 -13.76 11.25 -2.49
CA LYS A 4 -12.95 10.07 -2.10
C LYS A 4 -11.89 9.75 -3.17
N LYS A 5 -12.30 9.74 -4.45
CA LYS A 5 -11.39 9.55 -5.59
C LYS A 5 -10.30 10.60 -5.64
N ALA A 6 -10.64 11.87 -5.43
CA ALA A 6 -9.65 12.94 -5.43
C ALA A 6 -8.60 12.76 -4.33
N ILE A 7 -9.02 12.43 -3.10
CA ILE A 7 -8.09 12.19 -1.98
C ILE A 7 -7.18 11.01 -2.25
N ILE A 8 -7.74 9.89 -2.73
CA ILE A 8 -6.97 8.68 -3.01
C ILE A 8 -5.95 8.94 -4.13
N VAL A 9 -6.37 9.59 -5.22
CA VAL A 9 -5.47 9.97 -6.31
C VAL A 9 -4.38 10.93 -5.82
N LEU A 10 -4.72 11.94 -5.02
CA LEU A 10 -3.74 12.87 -4.45
C LEU A 10 -2.72 12.13 -3.55
N THR A 11 -3.20 11.20 -2.72
CA THR A 11 -2.34 10.38 -1.86
C THR A 11 -1.38 9.52 -2.69
N LEU A 12 -1.86 8.91 -3.76
CA LEU A 12 -1.02 8.12 -4.68
C LEU A 12 -0.02 8.98 -5.42
N LEU A 13 -0.40 10.20 -5.83
CA LEU A 13 0.53 11.15 -6.45
C LEU A 13 1.63 11.57 -5.48
N ILE A 14 1.31 11.81 -4.20
CA ILE A 14 2.31 12.09 -3.17
C ILE A 14 3.27 10.91 -3.02
N ILE A 15 2.77 9.68 -2.93
CA ILE A 15 3.62 8.47 -2.86
C ILE A 15 4.52 8.37 -4.10
N ALA A 16 3.97 8.56 -5.30
CA ALA A 16 4.74 8.54 -6.54
C ALA A 16 5.80 9.64 -6.61
N SER A 17 5.48 10.85 -6.14
CA SER A 17 6.45 11.94 -6.03
C SER A 17 7.58 11.61 -5.06
N LEU A 18 7.30 10.93 -3.94
CA LEU A 18 8.34 10.47 -3.01
C LEU A 18 9.28 9.46 -3.68
N PHE A 19 8.75 8.52 -4.48
CA PHE A 19 9.58 7.62 -5.28
C PHE A 19 10.48 8.36 -6.27
N PHE A 20 9.97 9.42 -6.90
CA PHE A 20 10.72 10.19 -7.90
C PHE A 20 11.81 11.06 -7.28
N ILE A 21 11.52 11.72 -6.15
CA ILE A 21 12.50 12.54 -5.42
C ILE A 21 13.58 11.65 -4.80
N GLY A 22 13.20 10.46 -4.33
CA GLY A 22 14.09 9.57 -3.61
C GLY A 22 14.53 10.13 -2.25
N ALA A 23 15.51 9.46 -1.65
CA ALA A 23 16.04 9.80 -0.32
C ALA A 23 17.54 10.14 -0.35
N GLU A 24 18.08 10.57 -1.50
CA GLU A 24 19.50 10.95 -1.64
C GLU A 24 19.90 12.10 -0.70
N TRP A 25 18.96 13.00 -0.42
CA TRP A 25 19.15 14.11 0.52
C TRP A 25 19.18 13.67 2.00
N ALA A 26 18.71 12.46 2.31
CA ALA A 26 18.40 12.02 3.67
C ALA A 26 19.49 11.12 4.28
N GLY A 27 20.77 11.40 4.04
CA GLY A 27 21.89 10.65 4.64
C GLY A 27 21.92 9.14 4.33
N LYS A 28 23.01 8.46 4.68
CA LYS A 28 23.22 7.06 4.27
C LYS A 28 22.17 6.08 4.84
N THR A 29 21.74 6.30 6.08
CA THR A 29 20.82 5.40 6.79
C THR A 29 19.39 5.50 6.25
N ALA A 30 18.87 6.72 6.09
CA ALA A 30 17.52 6.91 5.59
C ALA A 30 17.42 6.59 4.09
N HIS A 31 18.48 6.88 3.32
CA HIS A 31 18.58 6.44 1.93
C HIS A 31 18.47 4.92 1.79
N ARG A 32 19.19 4.16 2.63
CA ARG A 32 19.12 2.68 2.62
C ARG A 32 17.71 2.20 3.00
N LEU A 33 17.12 2.72 4.08
CA LEU A 33 15.77 2.31 4.48
C LEU A 33 14.73 2.63 3.40
N PHE A 34 14.85 3.79 2.75
CA PHE A 34 13.95 4.19 1.68
C PHE A 34 14.06 3.27 0.48
N HIS A 35 15.27 2.99 -0.01
CA HIS A 35 15.43 2.11 -1.17
C HIS A 35 15.15 0.64 -0.89
N SER A 36 15.33 0.19 0.35
CA SER A 36 15.13 -1.21 0.71
C SER A 36 13.70 -1.56 1.10
N TYR A 37 12.95 -0.65 1.73
CA TYR A 37 11.69 -1.01 2.40
C TYR A 37 10.51 -0.07 2.14
N PHE A 38 10.74 1.11 1.55
CA PHE A 38 9.66 2.06 1.30
C PHE A 38 8.63 1.47 0.34
N ALA A 39 9.08 0.77 -0.71
CA ALA A 39 8.21 0.17 -1.69
C ALA A 39 7.29 -0.88 -1.06
N ASP A 40 7.84 -1.70 -0.17
CA ASP A 40 7.12 -2.79 0.48
C ASP A 40 6.06 -2.30 1.44
N ILE A 41 6.14 -1.04 1.89
CA ILE A 41 5.06 -0.42 2.68
C ILE A 41 4.11 0.37 1.76
N ALA A 42 4.65 1.16 0.84
CA ALA A 42 3.91 2.11 0.02
C ALA A 42 2.99 1.44 -1.01
N ILE A 43 3.42 0.32 -1.61
CA ILE A 43 2.66 -0.39 -2.64
C ILE A 43 1.40 -1.04 -2.05
N PRO A 44 1.46 -1.87 -0.98
CA PRO A 44 0.27 -2.39 -0.34
C PRO A 44 -0.65 -1.29 0.18
N PHE A 45 -0.07 -0.21 0.70
CA PHE A 45 -0.85 0.93 1.16
C PHE A 45 -1.66 1.56 0.02
N GLY A 46 -1.00 1.85 -1.11
CA GLY A 46 -1.64 2.41 -2.29
C GLY A 46 -2.71 1.48 -2.89
N TYR A 47 -2.43 0.18 -2.99
CA TYR A 47 -3.39 -0.80 -3.51
C TYR A 47 -4.64 -0.92 -2.64
N TYR A 48 -4.49 -0.91 -1.32
CA TYR A 48 -5.64 -0.89 -0.42
C TYR A 48 -6.53 0.34 -0.67
N LEU A 49 -5.94 1.54 -0.84
CA LEU A 49 -6.69 2.75 -1.14
C LEU A 49 -7.40 2.68 -2.50
N LEU A 50 -6.79 2.06 -3.51
CA LEU A 50 -7.46 1.82 -4.79
C LEU A 50 -8.68 0.91 -4.63
N LEU A 51 -8.61 -0.13 -3.78
CA LEU A 51 -9.76 -1.00 -3.50
C LEU A 51 -10.91 -0.25 -2.80
N VAL A 52 -10.64 0.81 -2.03
CA VAL A 52 -11.69 1.67 -1.46
C VAL A 52 -12.57 2.28 -2.56
N LEU A 53 -12.00 2.63 -3.72
CA LEU A 53 -12.77 3.17 -4.85
C LEU A 53 -13.70 2.14 -5.49
N LEU A 54 -13.45 0.86 -5.27
CA LEU A 54 -14.21 -0.24 -5.85
C LEU A 54 -15.35 -0.72 -4.95
N GLU A 55 -15.48 -0.19 -3.73
CA GLU A 55 -16.52 -0.56 -2.77
C GLU A 55 -17.95 -0.33 -3.27
N GLU A 56 -18.15 0.70 -4.08
CA GLU A 56 -19.47 1.03 -4.65
C GLU A 56 -19.84 0.05 -5.78
N LYS A 57 -18.85 -0.45 -6.53
CA LYS A 57 -19.06 -1.38 -7.64
C LYS A 57 -19.16 -2.85 -7.17
N TYR A 58 -18.36 -3.23 -6.18
CA TYR A 58 -18.27 -4.61 -5.71
C TYR A 58 -18.51 -4.71 -4.20
N LYS A 59 -19.67 -5.27 -3.84
CA LYS A 59 -20.12 -5.42 -2.44
C LYS A 59 -19.10 -6.10 -1.50
N PRO A 60 -18.30 -7.12 -1.92
CA PRO A 60 -17.32 -7.74 -1.05
C PRO A 60 -16.25 -6.77 -0.52
N PHE A 61 -15.81 -5.78 -1.33
CA PHE A 61 -14.76 -4.85 -0.92
C PHE A 61 -15.21 -3.82 0.13
N LYS A 62 -16.52 -3.70 0.42
CA LYS A 62 -17.01 -2.86 1.54
C LYS A 62 -16.45 -3.31 2.90
N LYS A 63 -16.09 -4.58 3.03
CA LYS A 63 -15.49 -5.10 4.27
C LYS A 63 -13.98 -4.85 4.24
N TRP A 64 -13.51 -4.04 5.18
CA TRP A 64 -12.09 -3.65 5.28
C TRP A 64 -11.14 -4.85 5.32
N PHE A 65 -11.51 -5.92 6.02
CA PHE A 65 -10.69 -7.13 6.14
C PHE A 65 -10.59 -7.91 4.82
N ILE A 66 -11.56 -7.81 3.92
CA ILE A 66 -11.50 -8.42 2.59
C ILE A 66 -10.49 -7.66 1.73
N LYS A 67 -10.50 -6.32 1.77
CA LYS A 67 -9.50 -5.51 1.07
C LYS A 67 -8.10 -5.78 1.61
N ALA A 68 -7.94 -5.75 2.94
CA ALA A 68 -6.68 -6.01 3.60
C ALA A 68 -6.13 -7.41 3.28
N GLY A 69 -6.98 -8.44 3.41
CA GLY A 69 -6.63 -9.81 3.08
C GLY A 69 -6.28 -9.99 1.61
N ALA A 70 -7.02 -9.37 0.68
CA ALA A 70 -6.74 -9.45 -0.75
C ALA A 70 -5.37 -8.83 -1.09
N VAL A 71 -5.09 -7.62 -0.59
CA VAL A 71 -3.81 -6.94 -0.84
C VAL A 71 -2.65 -7.72 -0.23
N PHE A 72 -2.76 -8.10 1.05
CA PHE A 72 -1.72 -8.88 1.73
C PHE A 72 -1.46 -10.20 1.01
N THR A 73 -2.51 -10.93 0.62
CA THR A 73 -2.37 -12.21 -0.09
C THR A 73 -1.72 -12.02 -1.46
N LEU A 74 -2.07 -10.97 -2.21
CA LEU A 74 -1.45 -10.71 -3.51
C LEU A 74 0.04 -10.37 -3.38
N CYS A 75 0.42 -9.53 -2.42
CA CYS A 75 1.82 -9.21 -2.14
C CYS A 75 2.58 -10.45 -1.64
N ALA A 76 1.99 -11.21 -0.72
CA ALA A 76 2.58 -12.45 -0.21
C ALA A 76 2.74 -13.52 -1.29
N LEU A 77 1.76 -13.66 -2.20
CA LEU A 77 1.85 -14.58 -3.33
C LEU A 77 2.95 -14.16 -4.29
N SER A 78 3.09 -12.86 -4.56
CA SER A 78 4.20 -12.35 -5.36
C SER A 78 5.56 -12.74 -4.78
N GLU A 79 5.70 -12.65 -3.46
CA GLU A 79 6.92 -13.03 -2.75
C GLU A 79 7.15 -14.55 -2.75
N THR A 80 6.08 -15.32 -2.57
CA THR A 80 6.14 -16.78 -2.69
C THR A 80 6.51 -17.22 -4.10
N LEU A 81 6.04 -16.53 -5.14
CA LEU A 81 6.40 -16.84 -6.52
C LEU A 81 7.89 -16.58 -6.80
N GLN A 82 8.46 -15.54 -6.20
CA GLN A 82 9.89 -15.26 -6.28
C GLN A 82 10.73 -16.35 -5.61
N TYR A 83 10.26 -16.93 -4.49
CA TYR A 83 10.91 -18.09 -3.88
C TYR A 83 11.00 -19.30 -4.83
N PHE A 84 10.06 -19.43 -5.78
CA PHE A 84 10.07 -20.47 -6.80
C PHE A 84 10.78 -20.04 -8.11
N ASP A 85 11.61 -19.01 -8.08
CA ASP A 85 12.33 -18.44 -9.24
C ASP A 85 11.42 -17.89 -10.36
N TYR A 86 10.13 -17.65 -10.08
CA TYR A 86 9.24 -16.98 -11.02
C TYR A 86 9.29 -15.46 -10.81
N TYR A 87 9.83 -14.75 -11.80
CA TYR A 87 9.96 -13.29 -11.80
C TYR A 87 8.59 -12.62 -11.90
N ALA A 88 7.99 -12.26 -10.76
CA ALA A 88 6.69 -11.62 -10.70
C ALA A 88 6.79 -10.09 -10.47
N LEU A 89 7.50 -9.64 -9.42
CA LEU A 89 7.59 -8.22 -9.05
C LEU A 89 8.94 -7.78 -8.45
N ALA A 90 9.68 -8.65 -7.73
CA ALA A 90 11.04 -8.38 -7.24
C ALA A 90 12.00 -9.53 -7.59
N SER A 91 13.30 -9.33 -7.37
CA SER A 91 14.37 -10.22 -7.86
C SER A 91 15.01 -11.11 -6.79
N VAL A 92 14.70 -10.86 -5.52
CA VAL A 92 15.32 -11.53 -4.37
C VAL A 92 14.24 -11.75 -3.33
N PHE A 93 14.12 -12.99 -2.86
CA PHE A 93 13.24 -13.34 -1.77
C PHE A 93 13.76 -12.75 -0.44
N ASP A 94 12.96 -11.91 0.22
CA ASP A 94 13.22 -11.42 1.57
C ASP A 94 12.01 -11.70 2.48
N PRO A 95 12.13 -12.59 3.48
CA PRO A 95 11.08 -12.85 4.46
C PRO A 95 10.58 -11.59 5.19
N MET A 96 11.42 -10.55 5.26
CA MET A 96 11.06 -9.28 5.88
C MET A 96 9.99 -8.52 5.09
N ASP A 97 9.85 -8.79 3.79
CA ASP A 97 8.85 -8.17 2.94
C ASP A 97 7.44 -8.55 3.34
N TYR A 98 7.20 -9.78 3.83
CA TYR A 98 5.90 -10.14 4.41
C TYR A 98 5.50 -9.24 5.58
N VAL A 99 6.47 -8.89 6.43
CA VAL A 99 6.21 -8.02 7.58
C VAL A 99 5.95 -6.59 7.12
N LEU A 100 6.69 -6.11 6.12
CA LEU A 100 6.49 -4.78 5.55
C LEU A 100 5.16 -4.67 4.81
N TYR A 101 4.76 -5.71 4.08
CA TYR A 101 3.44 -5.82 3.46
C TYR A 101 2.33 -5.77 4.51
N ALA A 102 2.48 -6.52 5.61
CA ALA A 102 1.54 -6.46 6.73
C ALA A 102 1.45 -5.05 7.33
N ILE A 103 2.59 -4.39 7.55
CA ILE A 103 2.66 -3.00 8.06
C ILE A 103 1.96 -2.04 7.08
N GLY A 104 2.26 -2.10 5.78
CA GLY A 104 1.64 -1.25 4.76
C GLY A 104 0.13 -1.40 4.70
N VAL A 105 -0.38 -2.64 4.75
CA VAL A 105 -1.81 -2.92 4.81
C VAL A 105 -2.45 -2.39 6.09
N LEU A 106 -1.82 -2.62 7.25
CA LEU A 106 -2.33 -2.13 8.53
C LEU A 106 -2.37 -0.60 8.59
N LEU A 107 -1.34 0.08 8.08
CA LEU A 107 -1.32 1.53 7.96
C LEU A 107 -2.44 2.04 7.05
N ALA A 108 -2.74 1.33 5.96
CA ALA A 108 -3.84 1.70 5.07
C ALA A 108 -5.21 1.50 5.70
N VAL A 109 -5.40 0.40 6.44
CA VAL A 109 -6.63 0.17 7.24
C VAL A 109 -6.77 1.27 8.28
N PHE A 110 -5.70 1.63 8.99
CA PHE A 110 -5.72 2.71 9.97
C PHE A 110 -6.09 4.06 9.33
N ALA A 111 -5.47 4.39 8.19
CA ALA A 111 -5.79 5.61 7.44
C ALA A 111 -7.26 5.63 6.99
N ASP A 112 -7.74 4.56 6.39
CA ASP A 112 -9.11 4.42 5.89
C ASP A 112 -10.17 4.46 7.01
N ARG A 113 -9.93 3.74 8.10
CA ARG A 113 -10.94 3.53 9.16
C ARG A 113 -10.94 4.59 10.23
N ILE A 114 -9.80 5.23 10.49
CA ILE A 114 -9.64 6.14 11.63
C ILE A 114 -9.32 7.55 11.12
N LEU A 115 -8.24 7.69 10.35
CA LEU A 115 -7.76 9.02 9.94
C LEU A 115 -8.76 9.71 9.00
N PHE A 116 -9.15 9.05 7.91
CA PHE A 116 -10.04 9.62 6.91
C PHE A 116 -11.46 9.78 7.41
N LYS A 117 -11.98 8.84 8.21
CA LYS A 117 -13.27 8.99 8.90
C LYS A 117 -13.32 10.22 9.81
N ARG A 118 -12.21 10.54 10.47
CA ARG A 118 -12.13 11.70 11.38
C ARG A 118 -11.91 13.01 10.64
N MET A 119 -11.20 12.98 9.51
CA MET A 119 -10.85 14.17 8.74
C MET A 119 -11.91 14.59 7.72
N PHE A 120 -12.71 13.63 7.22
CA PHE A 120 -13.64 13.86 6.13
C PHE A 120 -15.02 13.32 6.48
N ASP A 121 -16.00 14.23 6.62
CA ASP A 121 -17.38 13.89 6.95
C ASP A 121 -18.08 12.99 5.90
N PHE A 122 -17.54 12.95 4.67
CA PHE A 122 -18.05 12.09 3.59
C PHE A 122 -17.37 10.71 3.51
N TRP A 123 -16.49 10.37 4.46
CA TRP A 123 -15.76 9.11 4.49
C TRP A 123 -16.52 8.01 5.24
N ASP A 124 -17.73 7.71 4.76
CA ASP A 124 -18.54 6.55 5.20
C ASP A 124 -19.01 5.70 4.02
#